data_AF-A0A386WXI0-F1
#
_entry.id   AF-A0A386WXI0-F1
#
_cell.length_a   1.000
_cell.length_b   1.000
_cell.length_c   1.000
_cell.angle_alpha   90.00
_cell.angle_beta   90.00
_cell.angle_gamma   90.00
#
_symmetry.space_group_name_H-M   'P 1'
#
loop_
_entity.id
_entity.type
_entity.pdbx_description
1 polymer ?
#
loop_
_entity_poly.entity_id
_entity_poly.type
_entity_poly.pdbx_seq_one_letter_code
_entity_poly.pdbx_strand_id
1 'polypeptide(L)'
;MVKTTQDRTPVIASSINAVIRDRIRDLRERAGLGRDELAERAREYGAPESFTANVVGFLERGRRGLTLEELLALAGALEVTPLELLGDQAAVLIGEGRVEAPVCPSCGGEAGQLEAVVRADVAALGELGTLEQTLTMTAIRVAAEIDTLRGGDEAKELPRLTRELRSAVEQILSGRRTVPDPDDEDDLDDLDSPD
;
A
#
# COMPACT_ATOMS: atom_id res chain seq x y z
N MET A 1 -21.46 58.55 -4.95
CA MET A 1 -20.99 57.70 -6.08
C MET A 1 -20.13 56.60 -5.50
N VAL A 2 -20.74 55.48 -5.09
CA VAL A 2 -20.02 54.31 -4.58
C VAL A 2 -19.87 53.37 -5.78
N LYS A 3 -18.63 53.22 -6.26
CA LYS A 3 -18.30 52.18 -7.25
C LYS A 3 -18.34 50.85 -6.51
N THR A 4 -19.40 50.08 -6.72
CA THR A 4 -19.50 48.71 -6.26
C THR A 4 -18.42 47.90 -6.97
N THR A 5 -17.45 47.44 -6.19
CA THR A 5 -16.39 46.55 -6.64
C THR A 5 -17.05 45.29 -7.18
N GLN A 6 -16.85 45.06 -8.46
CA GLN A 6 -17.40 43.96 -9.22
C GLN A 6 -17.01 42.63 -8.58
N ASP A 7 -18.05 41.91 -8.20
CA ASP A 7 -18.08 40.52 -7.78
C ASP A 7 -17.14 39.67 -8.65
N ARG A 8 -16.05 39.19 -8.04
CA ARG A 8 -15.18 38.19 -8.65
C ARG A 8 -15.88 36.84 -8.46
N THR A 9 -16.86 36.56 -9.30
CA THR A 9 -17.38 35.21 -9.47
C THR A 9 -16.20 34.30 -9.77
N PRO A 10 -15.88 33.30 -8.93
CA PRO A 10 -14.78 32.40 -9.22
C PRO A 10 -15.13 31.65 -10.50
N VAL A 11 -14.20 31.66 -11.45
CA VAL A 11 -14.22 30.83 -12.66
C VAL A 11 -14.57 29.42 -12.23
N ILE A 12 -15.67 28.89 -12.77
CA ILE A 12 -16.26 27.60 -12.41
C ILE A 12 -15.15 26.56 -12.32
N ALA A 13 -14.87 26.07 -11.11
CA ALA A 13 -14.10 24.85 -10.90
C ALA A 13 -14.66 23.80 -11.87
N SER A 14 -13.82 23.26 -12.76
CA SER A 14 -14.24 22.31 -13.80
C SER A 14 -15.21 21.28 -13.21
N SER A 15 -16.36 21.07 -13.85
CA SER A 15 -17.37 20.15 -13.31
C SER A 15 -16.73 18.78 -13.03
N ILE A 16 -17.13 18.12 -11.95
CA ILE A 16 -16.57 16.82 -11.53
C ILE A 16 -16.56 15.81 -12.69
N ASN A 17 -17.59 15.83 -13.54
CA ASN A 17 -17.66 15.00 -14.74
C ASN A 17 -16.59 15.32 -15.80
N ALA A 18 -16.15 16.58 -15.92
CA ALA A 18 -15.01 16.94 -16.78
C ALA A 18 -13.70 16.42 -16.19
N VAL A 19 -13.49 16.56 -14.88
CA VAL A 19 -12.30 16.04 -14.20
C VAL A 19 -12.17 14.52 -14.37
N ILE A 20 -13.24 13.79 -14.06
CA ILE A 20 -13.27 12.33 -14.18
C ILE A 20 -12.98 11.88 -15.61
N ARG A 21 -13.60 12.55 -16.59
CA ARG A 21 -13.40 12.25 -18.00
C ARG A 21 -11.96 12.42 -18.45
N ASP A 22 -11.38 13.58 -18.14
CA ASP A 22 -10.01 13.90 -18.54
C ASP A 22 -9.05 12.92 -17.86
N ARG A 23 -9.29 12.59 -16.59
CA ARG A 23 -8.51 11.59 -15.85
C ARG A 23 -8.61 10.18 -16.46
N ILE A 24 -9.79 9.74 -16.86
CA ILE A 24 -9.99 8.45 -17.55
C ILE A 24 -9.21 8.43 -18.86
N ARG A 25 -9.27 9.50 -19.65
CA ARG A 25 -8.54 9.60 -20.91
C ARG A 25 -7.03 9.50 -20.68
N ASP A 26 -6.51 10.28 -19.73
CA ASP A 26 -5.08 10.30 -19.41
C ASP A 26 -4.57 8.94 -18.91
N LEU A 27 -5.35 8.26 -18.06
CA LEU A 27 -5.02 6.92 -17.56
C LEU A 27 -5.02 5.90 -18.70
N ARG A 28 -6.05 5.91 -19.55
CA ARG A 28 -6.14 5.02 -20.71
C ARG A 28 -4.94 5.20 -21.65
N GLU A 29 -4.59 6.44 -21.96
CA GLU A 29 -3.47 6.76 -22.84
C GLU A 29 -2.12 6.36 -22.24
N ARG A 30 -1.90 6.59 -20.94
CA ARG A 30 -0.69 6.13 -20.23
C ARG A 30 -0.58 4.61 -20.17
N ALA A 31 -1.70 3.91 -20.05
CA ALA A 31 -1.75 2.45 -20.08
C ALA A 31 -1.63 1.88 -21.51
N GLY A 32 -1.57 2.73 -22.55
CA GLY A 32 -1.47 2.30 -23.95
C GLY A 32 -2.73 1.65 -24.48
N LEU A 33 -3.89 1.88 -23.86
CA LEU A 33 -5.13 1.16 -24.16
C LEU A 33 -5.97 1.85 -25.23
N GLY A 34 -6.49 1.03 -26.15
CA GLY A 34 -7.58 1.40 -27.03
C GLY A 34 -8.89 1.64 -26.27
N ARG A 35 -9.85 2.33 -26.91
CA ARG A 35 -11.20 2.48 -26.34
C ARG A 35 -11.97 1.16 -26.29
N ASP A 36 -11.77 0.31 -27.30
CA ASP A 36 -12.34 -1.03 -27.35
C ASP A 36 -11.81 -1.90 -26.21
N GLU A 37 -10.49 -1.92 -26.01
CA GLU A 37 -9.84 -2.66 -24.92
C GLU A 37 -10.28 -2.17 -23.54
N LEU A 38 -10.39 -0.85 -23.33
CA LEU A 38 -10.90 -0.30 -22.07
C LEU A 38 -12.36 -0.71 -21.83
N ALA A 39 -13.19 -0.72 -22.87
CA ALA A 39 -14.59 -1.13 -22.75
C ALA A 39 -14.74 -2.63 -22.45
N GLU A 40 -13.90 -3.47 -23.06
CA GLU A 40 -13.83 -4.90 -22.77
C GLU A 40 -13.44 -5.14 -21.31
N ARG A 41 -12.35 -4.55 -20.84
CA ARG A 41 -11.93 -4.68 -19.43
C ARG A 41 -12.97 -4.14 -18.48
N ALA A 42 -13.57 -2.98 -18.75
CA ALA A 42 -14.62 -2.44 -17.88
C ALA A 42 -15.79 -3.43 -17.71
N ARG A 43 -16.17 -4.19 -18.75
CA ARG A 43 -17.19 -5.23 -18.63
C ARG A 43 -16.75 -6.40 -17.76
N GLU A 44 -15.47 -6.79 -17.80
CA GLU A 44 -14.90 -7.79 -16.88
C GLU A 44 -15.01 -7.35 -15.41
N TYR A 45 -14.97 -6.02 -15.16
CA TYR A 45 -15.17 -5.41 -13.84
C TYR A 45 -16.63 -5.00 -13.55
N GLY A 46 -17.59 -5.51 -14.32
CA GLY A 46 -19.02 -5.37 -14.04
C GLY A 46 -19.72 -4.19 -14.70
N ALA A 47 -19.10 -3.51 -15.67
CA ALA A 47 -19.83 -2.58 -16.54
C ALA A 47 -20.91 -3.32 -17.34
N PRO A 48 -22.05 -2.68 -17.67
CA PRO A 48 -23.09 -3.33 -18.44
C PRO A 48 -22.60 -3.72 -19.85
N GLU A 49 -23.21 -4.74 -20.45
CA GLU A 49 -22.86 -5.19 -21.83
C GLU A 49 -22.98 -4.08 -22.89
N SER A 50 -23.81 -3.07 -22.64
CA SER A 50 -23.95 -1.90 -23.51
C SER A 50 -22.75 -0.93 -23.43
N PHE A 51 -21.81 -1.14 -22.50
CA PHE A 51 -20.61 -0.36 -22.32
C PHE A 51 -19.57 -0.72 -23.39
N THR A 52 -19.63 -0.01 -24.52
CA THR A 52 -18.81 -0.24 -25.72
C THR A 52 -17.77 0.87 -25.92
N ALA A 53 -16.84 0.70 -26.85
CA ALA A 53 -15.87 1.74 -27.20
C ALA A 53 -16.50 3.07 -27.63
N ASN A 54 -17.67 3.02 -28.26
CA ASN A 54 -18.44 4.23 -28.59
C ASN A 54 -18.91 4.95 -27.33
N VAL A 55 -19.34 4.21 -26.31
CA VAL A 55 -19.71 4.77 -25.00
C VAL A 55 -18.50 5.41 -24.34
N VAL A 56 -17.35 4.72 -24.32
CA VAL A 56 -16.08 5.30 -23.84
C VAL A 56 -15.75 6.59 -24.60
N GLY A 57 -15.86 6.57 -25.93
CA GLY A 57 -15.62 7.75 -26.77
C GLY A 57 -16.61 8.90 -26.54
N PHE A 58 -17.87 8.62 -26.19
CA PHE A 58 -18.85 9.66 -25.83
C PHE A 58 -18.60 10.23 -24.45
N LEU A 59 -18.23 9.37 -23.49
CA LEU A 59 -17.81 9.76 -22.15
C LEU A 59 -16.60 10.69 -22.27
N GLU A 60 -15.53 10.25 -22.94
CA GLU A 60 -14.31 11.03 -23.13
C GLU A 60 -14.54 12.37 -23.81
N ARG A 61 -15.59 12.54 -24.61
CA ARG A 61 -15.87 13.80 -25.33
C ARG A 61 -16.86 14.73 -24.63
N GLY A 62 -17.36 14.42 -23.43
CA GLY A 62 -18.35 15.30 -22.81
C GLY A 62 -19.78 15.04 -23.21
N ARG A 63 -20.04 14.07 -24.09
CA ARG A 63 -21.37 13.87 -24.67
C ARG A 63 -22.28 13.03 -23.79
N ARG A 64 -21.72 12.34 -22.81
CA ARG A 64 -22.45 11.49 -21.86
C ARG A 64 -21.77 11.54 -20.48
N GLY A 65 -22.59 11.47 -19.43
CA GLY A 65 -22.13 11.19 -18.07
C GLY A 65 -21.88 9.71 -17.83
N LEU A 66 -21.45 9.41 -16.62
CA LEU A 66 -21.16 8.06 -16.13
C LEU A 66 -22.11 7.70 -14.99
N THR A 67 -22.49 6.43 -14.89
CA THR A 67 -23.13 5.88 -13.69
C THR A 67 -22.08 5.52 -12.64
N LEU A 68 -22.51 5.26 -11.40
CA LEU A 68 -21.61 4.79 -10.35
C LEU A 68 -21.02 3.42 -10.71
N GLU A 69 -21.82 2.50 -11.25
CA GLU A 69 -21.34 1.18 -11.69
C GLU A 69 -20.26 1.30 -12.77
N GLU A 70 -20.47 2.18 -13.77
CA GLU A 70 -19.48 2.46 -14.81
C GLU A 70 -18.21 3.08 -14.24
N LEU A 71 -18.32 3.96 -13.23
CA LEU A 71 -17.16 4.52 -12.55
C LEU A 71 -16.31 3.44 -11.85
N LEU A 72 -16.95 2.56 -11.09
CA LEU A 72 -16.28 1.49 -10.35
C LEU A 72 -15.63 0.49 -11.31
N ALA A 73 -16.33 0.12 -12.38
CA ALA A 73 -15.82 -0.78 -13.41
C ALA A 73 -14.63 -0.18 -14.16
N LEU A 74 -14.68 1.11 -14.50
CA LEU A 74 -13.56 1.82 -15.13
C LEU A 74 -12.36 1.95 -14.20
N ALA A 75 -12.58 2.17 -12.89
CA ALA A 75 -11.51 2.21 -11.90
C ALA A 75 -10.78 0.85 -11.85
N GLY A 76 -11.54 -0.26 -11.80
CA GLY A 76 -10.99 -1.62 -11.87
C GLY A 76 -10.21 -1.88 -13.16
N ALA A 77 -10.79 -1.53 -14.31
CA ALA A 77 -10.17 -1.73 -15.62
C ALA A 77 -8.89 -0.91 -15.86
N LEU A 78 -8.76 0.22 -15.16
CA LEU A 78 -7.58 1.10 -15.19
C LEU A 78 -6.62 0.83 -14.02
N GLU A 79 -6.93 -0.16 -13.17
CA GLU A 79 -6.14 -0.54 -11.99
C GLU A 79 -5.89 0.63 -11.02
N VAL A 80 -6.90 1.50 -10.86
CA VAL A 80 -6.87 2.65 -9.94
C VAL A 80 -8.05 2.60 -8.96
N THR A 81 -7.98 3.43 -7.93
CA THR A 81 -9.14 3.61 -7.03
C THR A 81 -10.19 4.56 -7.66
N PRO A 82 -11.48 4.43 -7.32
CA PRO A 82 -12.49 5.39 -7.75
C PRO A 82 -12.19 6.83 -7.31
N LEU A 83 -11.48 7.01 -6.19
CA LEU A 83 -11.04 8.32 -5.70
C LEU A 83 -9.96 8.93 -6.58
N GLU A 84 -9.07 8.12 -7.14
CA GLU A 84 -8.06 8.62 -8.06
C GLU A 84 -8.66 9.16 -9.36
N LEU A 85 -9.79 8.60 -9.82
CA LEU A 85 -10.54 9.13 -10.96
C LEU A 85 -11.12 10.52 -10.68
N LEU A 86 -11.35 10.87 -9.41
CA LEU A 86 -11.90 12.16 -9.00
C LEU A 86 -10.83 13.27 -8.92
N GLY A 87 -9.54 12.91 -8.93
CA GLY A 87 -8.43 13.87 -8.83
C GLY A 87 -8.56 14.78 -7.61
N ASP A 88 -8.25 16.07 -7.77
CA ASP A 88 -8.32 17.06 -6.68
C ASP A 88 -9.73 17.23 -6.09
N GLN A 89 -10.78 16.85 -6.83
CA GLN A 89 -12.16 16.89 -6.34
C GLN A 89 -12.44 15.79 -5.31
N ALA A 90 -11.59 14.76 -5.22
CA ALA A 90 -11.69 13.75 -4.15
C ALA A 90 -11.61 14.40 -2.76
N ALA A 91 -10.84 15.48 -2.60
CA ALA A 91 -10.71 16.20 -1.32
C ALA A 91 -12.07 16.64 -0.74
N VAL A 92 -13.05 16.97 -1.58
CA VAL A 92 -14.39 17.36 -1.13
C VAL A 92 -15.15 16.19 -0.50
N LEU A 93 -14.95 14.98 -1.01
CA LEU A 93 -15.62 13.77 -0.52
C LEU A 93 -14.99 13.21 0.76
N ILE A 94 -13.72 13.56 1.00
CA ILE A 94 -12.95 13.07 2.13
C ILE A 94 -12.99 14.07 3.31
N GLY A 95 -13.30 15.34 3.04
CA GLY A 95 -13.26 16.40 4.04
C GLY A 95 -11.82 16.84 4.34
N GLU A 96 -11.55 17.29 5.58
CA GLU A 96 -10.17 17.55 6.05
C GLU A 96 -9.34 16.27 6.24
N GLY A 97 -9.97 15.09 6.09
CA GLY A 97 -9.25 13.83 6.04
C GLY A 97 -8.45 13.74 4.74
N ARG A 98 -7.18 13.35 4.83
CA ARG A 98 -6.51 12.75 3.68
C ARG A 98 -7.07 11.34 3.54
N VAL A 99 -7.47 10.92 2.34
CA VAL A 99 -7.50 9.47 2.06
C VAL A 99 -6.05 9.09 1.96
N GLU A 100 -5.49 8.72 3.10
CA GLU A 100 -4.39 7.78 3.10
C GLU A 100 -4.99 6.50 2.56
N ALA A 101 -4.72 6.22 1.27
CA ALA A 101 -4.96 4.89 0.75
C ALA A 101 -4.34 3.91 1.76
N PRO A 102 -5.06 2.87 2.20
CA PRO A 102 -4.46 1.89 3.08
C PRO A 102 -3.18 1.42 2.40
N VAL A 103 -2.05 1.69 3.03
CA VAL A 103 -0.74 1.27 2.52
C VAL A 103 -0.83 -0.23 2.49
N CYS A 104 -1.01 -0.81 1.30
CA CYS A 104 -0.88 -2.24 1.12
C CYS A 104 0.58 -2.55 1.52
N PRO A 105 0.83 -3.22 2.67
CA PRO A 105 2.19 -3.43 3.16
C PRO A 105 3.04 -4.24 2.18
N SER A 106 2.39 -4.92 1.23
CA SER A 106 3.01 -5.69 0.16
C SER A 106 3.01 -5.02 -1.21
N CYS A 107 2.33 -3.89 -1.42
CA CYS A 107 2.17 -3.28 -2.74
C CYS A 107 2.78 -1.87 -2.87
N GLY A 108 3.12 -1.22 -1.75
CA GLY A 108 3.55 0.18 -1.76
C GLY A 108 4.58 0.56 -0.69
N GLY A 109 5.27 -0.42 -0.08
CA GLY A 109 6.43 -0.07 0.73
C GLY A 109 7.50 0.56 -0.15
N GLU A 110 8.02 1.73 0.25
CA GLU A 110 9.27 2.21 -0.32
C GLU A 110 10.32 1.10 -0.12
N ALA A 111 11.07 0.75 -1.17
CA ALA A 111 12.15 -0.23 -1.04
C ALA A 111 13.06 0.20 0.13
N GLY A 112 13.19 -0.66 1.14
CA GLY A 112 13.92 -0.39 2.38
C GLY A 112 13.04 -0.24 3.63
N GLN A 113 11.70 -0.31 3.51
CA GLN A 113 10.81 -0.18 4.66
C GLN A 113 10.94 -1.35 5.65
N LEU A 114 11.05 -2.59 5.19
CA LEU A 114 11.22 -3.74 6.09
C LEU A 114 12.59 -3.72 6.77
N GLU A 115 13.66 -3.41 6.04
CA GLU A 115 15.01 -3.22 6.59
C GLU A 115 15.01 -2.14 7.67
N ALA A 116 14.35 -1.00 7.42
CA ALA A 116 14.28 0.11 8.37
C ALA A 116 13.55 -0.29 9.66
N VAL A 117 12.43 -1.02 9.55
CA VAL A 117 11.68 -1.55 10.70
C VAL A 117 12.53 -2.55 11.49
N VAL A 118 13.13 -3.53 10.82
CA VAL A 118 13.98 -4.54 11.47
C VAL A 118 15.18 -3.89 12.17
N ARG A 119 15.78 -2.86 11.57
CA ARG A 119 16.88 -2.11 12.19
C ARG A 119 16.42 -1.34 13.44
N ALA A 120 15.23 -0.74 13.40
CA ALA A 120 14.66 -0.05 14.56
C ALA A 120 14.36 -1.03 15.71
N ASP A 121 13.77 -2.19 15.39
CA ASP A 121 13.48 -3.23 16.38
C ASP A 121 14.76 -3.78 17.02
N VAL A 122 15.79 -4.04 16.21
CA VAL A 122 17.12 -4.42 16.68
C VAL A 122 17.72 -3.38 17.62
N ALA A 123 17.63 -2.09 17.26
CA ALA A 123 18.17 -1.01 18.10
C ALA A 123 17.44 -0.92 19.45
N ALA A 124 16.14 -1.25 19.49
CA ALA A 124 15.37 -1.33 20.72
C ALA A 124 15.77 -2.50 21.63
N LEU A 125 16.48 -3.52 21.11
CA LEU A 125 16.93 -4.66 21.91
C LEU A 125 18.07 -4.33 22.89
N GLY A 126 18.81 -3.23 22.69
CA GLY A 126 19.92 -2.82 23.56
C GLY A 126 21.28 -3.45 23.19
N GLU A 127 22.17 -3.61 24.17
CA GLU A 127 23.48 -4.23 23.93
C GLU A 127 23.35 -5.70 23.53
N LEU A 128 24.02 -6.07 22.43
CA LEU A 128 23.97 -7.41 21.84
C LEU A 128 25.30 -8.14 22.06
N GLY A 129 25.24 -9.41 22.41
CA GLY A 129 26.40 -10.31 22.43
C GLY A 129 26.92 -10.62 21.01
N THR A 130 28.12 -11.17 20.89
CA THR A 130 28.79 -11.43 19.60
C THR A 130 27.97 -12.33 18.65
N LEU A 131 27.27 -13.33 19.18
CA LEU A 131 26.40 -14.21 18.41
C LEU A 131 25.15 -13.48 17.90
N GLU A 132 24.52 -12.69 18.77
CA GLU A 132 23.33 -11.89 18.46
C GLU A 132 23.65 -10.83 17.41
N GLN A 133 24.82 -10.19 17.47
CA GLN A 133 25.29 -9.25 16.45
C GLN A 133 25.35 -9.89 15.06
N THR A 134 25.85 -11.12 14.96
CA THR A 134 25.96 -11.83 13.68
C THR A 134 24.59 -12.20 13.11
N LEU A 135 23.67 -12.63 13.98
CA LEU A 135 22.28 -12.95 13.61
C LEU A 135 21.50 -11.69 13.22
N THR A 136 21.69 -10.59 13.93
CA THR A 136 21.13 -9.27 13.61
C THR A 136 21.57 -8.80 12.23
N MET A 137 22.85 -8.92 11.89
CA MET A 137 23.35 -8.57 10.56
C MET A 137 22.71 -9.44 9.47
N THR A 138 22.48 -10.71 9.76
CA THR A 138 21.79 -11.64 8.85
C THR A 138 20.32 -11.24 8.68
N ALA A 139 19.61 -10.92 9.76
CA ALA A 139 18.22 -10.48 9.72
C ALA A 139 18.03 -9.18 8.93
N ILE A 140 18.89 -8.17 9.15
CA ILE A 140 18.88 -6.90 8.41
C ILE A 140 19.13 -7.15 6.91
N ARG A 141 20.09 -8.03 6.58
CA ARG A 141 20.40 -8.36 5.18
C ARG A 141 19.22 -9.04 4.48
N VAL A 142 18.59 -10.02 5.12
CA VAL A 142 17.43 -10.73 4.55
C VAL A 142 16.24 -9.78 4.39
N ALA A 143 16.02 -8.87 5.34
CA ALA A 143 14.99 -7.84 5.24
C ALA A 143 15.21 -6.90 4.03
N ALA A 144 16.45 -6.45 3.82
CA ALA A 144 16.83 -5.65 2.66
C ALA A 144 16.61 -6.41 1.33
N GLU A 145 16.92 -7.70 1.31
CA GLU A 145 16.72 -8.55 0.13
C GLU A 145 15.23 -8.69 -0.20
N ILE A 146 14.38 -8.88 0.82
CA ILE A 146 12.92 -8.90 0.67
C ILE A 146 12.40 -7.56 0.13
N ASP A 147 12.90 -6.43 0.63
CA ASP A 147 12.52 -5.09 0.18
C ASP A 147 12.86 -4.82 -1.30
N THR A 148 13.85 -5.54 -1.86
CA THR A 148 14.24 -5.39 -3.27
C THR A 148 13.40 -6.22 -4.25
N LEU A 149 12.57 -7.16 -3.76
CA LEU A 149 11.74 -8.01 -4.61
C LEU A 149 10.67 -7.19 -5.32
N ARG A 150 10.67 -7.19 -6.66
CA ARG A 150 9.78 -6.36 -7.48
C ARG A 150 8.53 -7.11 -7.99
N GLY A 151 8.28 -8.32 -7.48
CA GLY A 151 7.19 -9.21 -7.93
C GLY A 151 7.60 -10.14 -9.08
N GLY A 152 6.67 -10.96 -9.58
CA GLY A 152 6.93 -11.91 -10.66
C GLY A 152 7.71 -13.16 -10.21
N ASP A 153 8.69 -13.59 -10.99
CA ASP A 153 9.47 -14.82 -10.69
C ASP A 153 10.32 -14.69 -9.41
N GLU A 154 10.75 -13.48 -9.04
CA GLU A 154 11.49 -13.19 -7.81
C GLU A 154 10.63 -13.43 -6.55
N ALA A 155 9.30 -13.27 -6.65
CA ALA A 155 8.39 -13.52 -5.53
C ALA A 155 8.38 -15.00 -5.08
N LYS A 156 8.91 -15.92 -5.89
CA LYS A 156 9.05 -17.34 -5.53
C LYS A 156 10.08 -17.58 -4.42
N GLU A 157 11.04 -16.67 -4.24
CA GLU A 157 12.04 -16.75 -3.16
C GLU A 157 11.51 -16.24 -1.81
N LEU A 158 10.42 -15.46 -1.81
CA LEU A 158 9.86 -14.85 -0.60
C LEU A 158 9.55 -15.86 0.52
N PRO A 159 8.96 -17.05 0.25
CA PRO A 159 8.72 -18.04 1.31
C PRO A 159 10.00 -18.61 1.92
N ARG A 160 11.12 -18.63 1.17
CA ARG A 160 12.43 -19.06 1.68
C ARG A 160 13.04 -17.96 2.56
N LEU A 161 13.12 -16.74 2.04
CA LEU A 161 13.66 -15.58 2.76
C LEU A 161 12.88 -15.29 4.05
N THR A 162 11.54 -15.43 4.03
CA THR A 162 10.70 -15.26 5.23
C THR A 162 11.02 -16.30 6.31
N ARG A 163 11.32 -17.55 5.92
CA ARG A 163 11.71 -18.60 6.88
C ARG A 163 13.09 -18.32 7.47
N GLU A 164 14.03 -17.87 6.65
CA GLU A 164 15.38 -17.49 7.10
C GLU A 164 15.33 -16.31 8.08
N LEU A 165 14.53 -15.27 7.79
CA LEU A 165 14.33 -14.15 8.70
C LEU A 165 13.72 -14.58 10.05
N ARG A 166 12.66 -15.40 10.02
CA ARG A 166 12.02 -15.91 11.24
C ARG A 166 13.00 -16.73 12.09
N SER A 167 13.79 -17.59 11.45
CA SER A 167 14.78 -18.41 12.15
C SER A 167 15.88 -17.56 12.80
N ALA A 168 16.37 -16.53 12.11
CA ALA A 168 17.37 -15.62 12.66
C ALA A 168 16.83 -14.85 13.88
N VAL A 169 15.61 -14.32 13.77
CA VAL A 169 14.94 -13.60 14.87
C VAL A 169 14.70 -14.52 16.07
N GLU A 170 14.22 -15.75 15.84
CA GLU A 170 13.99 -16.73 16.90
C GLU A 170 15.27 -17.09 17.65
N GLN A 171 16.40 -17.22 16.94
CA GLN A 171 17.71 -17.48 17.56
C GLN A 171 18.19 -16.29 18.39
N ILE A 172 17.99 -15.05 17.92
CA ILE A 172 18.29 -13.83 18.71
C ILE A 172 17.47 -13.83 20.01
N LEU A 173 16.17 -14.07 19.93
CA LEU A 173 15.29 -14.06 21.10
C LEU A 173 15.59 -15.21 22.07
N SER A 174 16.01 -16.37 21.56
CA SER A 174 16.35 -17.53 22.39
C SER A 174 17.67 -17.33 23.14
N GLY A 175 18.68 -16.73 22.50
CA GLY A 175 19.95 -16.40 23.15
C GLY A 175 19.80 -15.47 24.36
N ARG A 176 18.76 -14.61 24.34
CA ARG A 176 18.44 -13.71 25.46
C ARG A 176 17.75 -14.40 26.63
N ARG A 177 16.89 -15.41 26.39
CA ARG A 177 16.23 -16.16 27.47
C ARG A 177 17.19 -17.06 28.26
N THR A 178 18.36 -17.36 27.70
CA THR A 178 19.36 -18.21 28.34
C THR A 178 20.33 -17.49 29.26
N VAL A 179 20.22 -16.16 29.42
CA VAL A 179 20.88 -15.45 30.53
C VAL A 179 19.99 -15.67 31.76
N PRO A 180 20.44 -16.41 32.79
CA PRO A 180 19.66 -16.63 34.00
C PRO A 180 19.30 -15.28 34.60
N ASP A 181 18.03 -15.09 34.97
CA ASP A 181 17.65 -14.01 35.87
C ASP A 181 18.36 -14.29 37.20
N PRO A 182 19.16 -13.37 37.77
CA PRO A 182 19.78 -13.58 39.08
C PRO A 182 18.74 -13.81 40.21
N ASP A 183 17.46 -13.60 39.94
CA ASP A 183 16.35 -13.82 40.88
C ASP A 183 15.67 -15.21 40.74
N ASP A 184 16.11 -16.08 39.82
CA ASP A 184 15.58 -17.44 39.61
C ASP A 184 16.36 -18.55 40.38
N GLU A 185 17.14 -18.20 41.41
CA GLU A 185 17.87 -19.18 42.27
C GLU A 185 17.10 -19.62 43.53
N ASP A 186 15.85 -19.22 43.72
CA ASP A 186 15.07 -19.53 44.92
C ASP A 186 13.86 -20.43 44.60
N ASP A 187 14.06 -21.75 44.42
CA ASP A 187 12.96 -22.73 44.57
C ASP A 187 13.40 -24.21 44.68
N LEU A 188 14.62 -24.49 45.16
CA LEU A 188 15.08 -25.87 45.42
C LEU A 188 15.86 -25.99 46.73
N ASP A 189 15.24 -25.69 47.87
CA ASP A 189 15.85 -25.97 49.18
C ASP A 189 14.87 -26.55 50.21
N ASP A 190 13.99 -27.48 49.82
CA ASP A 190 13.01 -28.03 50.77
C ASP A 190 12.63 -29.51 50.58
N LEU A 191 13.57 -30.39 50.18
CA LEU A 191 13.38 -31.85 50.28
C LEU A 191 14.66 -32.60 50.64
N ASP A 192 15.23 -32.36 51.82
CA ASP A 192 15.67 -33.47 52.66
C ASP A 192 15.72 -33.05 54.14
N SER A 193 14.94 -33.72 54.98
CA SER A 193 15.13 -33.70 56.42
C SER A 193 14.92 -35.13 56.91
N PRO A 194 16.00 -35.87 57.18
CA PRO A 194 15.90 -37.17 57.82
C PRO A 194 15.77 -37.01 59.34
N ASP A 195 14.76 -37.66 59.91
CA ASP A 195 14.80 -38.39 61.20
C ASP A 195 13.57 -39.32 61.34
#